data_AF-A0A8H6H5Y7-F1
#
_entry.id   AF-A0A8H6H5Y7-F1
#
_cell.length_a   1.000
_cell.length_b   1.000
_cell.length_c   1.000
_cell.angle_alpha   90.00
_cell.angle_beta   90.00
_cell.angle_gamma   90.00
#
_symmetry.space_group_name_H-M   'P 1'
#
loop_
_entity.id
_entity.type
_entity.pdbx_description
1 polymer ?
#
loop_
_entity_poly.entity_id
_entity_poly.type
_entity_poly.pdbx_seq_one_letter_code
_entity_poly.pdbx_strand_id
1 'polypeptide(L)'
;MAHPSKLDESSQRRSCEASPFNTHTPIPALISGPSSGGPWLPGDPSPRSVHELYFKQVCSQQRIKQIWTHEVKDKYGIRKEKTAKEVFSIWTRILRDDESPCIEVVSPLLEEDPWGEVFDMWLLSTDRILDFWEEFRDSLVSKLLAPSETVLRALDRNARRLFFADAHSSNATSNTSRTVSPQIDPFRKVLAVHIRRGDYVWHCRHLSGWNYTFYLWNQLPWLPDRFSLPTKEEGEEGTRRFMKRCLPDVDAIVAKIECAREDWERETFGNATNRIPHYLTTLYILTNAKREWLASLSDRLRSLDSWSHVWSSADVEFANARERDVGMVIDMEIARRAAVFVGNGWSSFTSNILHQRLVDKKAAISNRFF
;
A
#
# COMPACT_ATOMS: atom_id res chain seq x y z
N MET A 1 -6.93 -48.15 29.07
CA MET A 1 -6.07 -47.28 28.21
C MET A 1 -6.68 -47.29 26.83
N ALA A 2 -7.43 -46.24 26.52
CA ALA A 2 -8.33 -46.20 25.38
C ALA A 2 -7.56 -45.94 24.08
N HIS A 3 -7.77 -46.82 23.11
CA HIS A 3 -7.42 -46.62 21.71
C HIS A 3 -8.22 -45.43 21.13
N PRO A 4 -7.61 -44.53 20.36
CA PRO A 4 -8.37 -43.61 19.52
C PRO A 4 -8.88 -44.37 18.29
N SER A 5 -10.20 -44.49 18.24
CA SER A 5 -10.98 -45.00 17.12
C SER A 5 -10.80 -44.13 15.88
N LYS A 6 -10.66 -44.79 14.73
CA LYS A 6 -10.81 -44.22 13.38
C LYS A 6 -12.13 -43.45 13.27
N LEU A 7 -12.05 -42.17 12.97
CA LEU A 7 -13.17 -41.34 12.55
C LEU A 7 -12.96 -40.97 11.08
N ASP A 8 -13.66 -41.73 10.24
CA ASP A 8 -14.40 -41.30 9.05
C ASP A 8 -13.77 -40.24 8.12
N GLU A 9 -13.00 -40.72 7.14
CA GLU A 9 -12.48 -39.97 5.98
C GLU A 9 -13.54 -39.75 4.86
N SER A 10 -14.81 -39.54 5.21
CA SER A 10 -15.88 -39.37 4.21
C SER A 10 -16.76 -38.14 4.43
N SER A 11 -16.16 -36.95 4.59
CA SER A 11 -16.85 -35.73 4.17
C SER A 11 -15.87 -34.63 3.75
N GLN A 12 -16.17 -33.99 2.61
CA GLN A 12 -15.47 -32.83 2.03
C GLN A 12 -14.20 -33.10 1.20
N ARG A 13 -14.27 -34.04 0.25
CA ARG A 13 -13.67 -33.78 -1.07
C ARG A 13 -14.62 -32.85 -1.84
N ARG A 14 -14.56 -31.55 -1.57
CA ARG A 14 -15.11 -30.57 -2.51
C ARG A 14 -14.21 -30.57 -3.73
N SER A 15 -14.74 -31.13 -4.81
CA SER A 15 -14.27 -30.95 -6.17
C SER A 15 -13.77 -29.52 -6.36
N CYS A 16 -12.51 -29.36 -6.80
CA CYS A 16 -12.00 -28.13 -7.39
C CYS A 16 -12.64 -27.95 -8.77
N GLU A 17 -13.96 -27.85 -8.83
CA GLU A 17 -14.63 -27.28 -9.99
C GLU A 17 -14.33 -25.78 -9.95
N ALA A 18 -13.53 -25.34 -10.92
CA ALA A 18 -13.23 -23.93 -11.14
C ALA A 18 -14.54 -23.15 -11.16
N SER A 19 -14.66 -22.19 -10.24
CA SER A 19 -15.71 -21.17 -10.30
C SER A 19 -15.77 -20.62 -11.73
N PRO A 20 -16.97 -20.48 -12.35
CA PRO A 20 -17.11 -20.01 -13.73
C PRO A 20 -16.66 -18.55 -13.95
N PHE A 21 -16.14 -17.89 -12.91
CA PHE A 21 -15.59 -16.54 -12.96
C PHE A 21 -14.18 -16.53 -12.36
N ASN A 22 -13.20 -17.07 -13.09
CA ASN A 22 -11.80 -16.65 -12.94
C ASN A 22 -11.66 -15.25 -13.54
N THR A 23 -12.24 -14.25 -12.89
CA THR A 23 -12.06 -12.85 -13.27
C THR A 23 -10.65 -12.43 -12.89
N HIS A 24 -9.77 -12.35 -13.88
CA HIS A 24 -8.43 -11.78 -13.73
C HIS A 24 -8.49 -10.28 -13.99
N THR A 25 -8.13 -9.48 -12.98
CA THR A 25 -7.94 -8.03 -13.15
C THR A 25 -6.53 -7.79 -13.72
N PRO A 26 -6.40 -7.33 -14.97
CA PRO A 26 -5.08 -7.12 -15.56
C PRO A 26 -4.38 -5.94 -14.88
N ILE A 27 -3.04 -5.98 -14.76
CA ILE A 27 -2.25 -4.89 -14.13
C ILE A 27 -2.58 -3.50 -14.71
N PRO A 28 -2.73 -3.32 -16.05
CA PRO A 28 -3.14 -2.04 -16.63
C PRO A 28 -4.52 -1.51 -16.20
N ALA A 29 -5.38 -2.36 -15.62
CA ALA A 29 -6.64 -1.91 -15.02
C ALA A 29 -6.41 -1.27 -13.64
N LEU A 30 -5.32 -1.60 -12.95
CA LEU A 30 -4.98 -1.06 -11.62
C LEU A 30 -4.09 0.19 -11.75
N ILE A 31 -3.01 0.08 -12.52
CA ILE A 31 -1.97 1.10 -12.62
C ILE A 31 -1.67 1.44 -14.08
N SER A 32 -1.01 2.58 -14.28
CA SER A 32 -0.46 3.06 -15.54
C SER A 32 1.02 3.42 -15.37
N GLY A 33 1.71 3.65 -16.49
CA GLY A 33 3.16 3.90 -16.54
C GLY A 33 3.96 2.73 -17.12
N PRO A 34 5.28 2.86 -17.26
CA PRO A 34 6.13 1.90 -17.97
C PRO A 34 6.00 0.46 -17.47
N SER A 35 5.88 0.25 -16.16
CA SER A 35 5.72 -1.08 -15.54
C SER A 35 4.45 -1.82 -15.95
N SER A 36 3.46 -1.10 -16.48
CA SER A 36 2.20 -1.65 -17.01
C SER A 36 2.13 -1.64 -18.54
N GLY A 37 3.24 -1.35 -19.22
CA GLY A 37 3.31 -1.23 -20.68
C GLY A 37 3.00 0.18 -21.23
N GLY A 38 2.90 1.17 -20.34
CA GLY A 38 2.82 2.58 -20.72
C GLY A 38 4.13 3.08 -21.37
N PRO A 39 4.09 4.27 -22.00
CA PRO A 39 5.30 4.86 -22.58
C PRO A 39 6.27 5.34 -21.48
N TRP A 40 7.56 5.36 -21.83
CA TRP A 40 8.58 6.10 -21.10
C TRP A 40 8.50 7.60 -21.44
N LEU A 41 9.43 8.41 -20.92
CA LEU A 41 9.53 9.83 -21.28
C LEU A 41 9.83 10.00 -22.78
N PRO A 42 9.43 11.13 -23.40
CA PRO A 42 9.81 11.43 -24.77
C PRO A 42 11.32 11.36 -24.98
N GLY A 43 11.76 10.57 -25.96
CA GLY A 43 13.18 10.37 -26.29
C GLY A 43 13.88 9.27 -25.48
N ASP A 44 13.20 8.62 -24.54
CA ASP A 44 13.76 7.45 -23.84
C ASP A 44 13.76 6.22 -24.79
N PRO A 45 14.92 5.57 -25.01
CA PRO A 45 15.03 4.44 -25.92
C PRO A 45 14.56 3.10 -25.30
N SER A 46 14.16 3.09 -24.03
CA SER A 46 13.80 1.86 -23.32
C SER A 46 12.57 1.20 -23.95
N PRO A 47 12.57 -0.14 -24.13
CA PRO A 47 11.43 -0.84 -24.69
C PRO A 47 10.23 -0.80 -23.72
N ARG A 48 9.02 -0.89 -24.27
CA ARG A 48 7.80 -1.01 -23.45
C ARG A 48 7.73 -2.40 -22.81
N SER A 49 7.23 -2.46 -21.57
CA SER A 49 6.80 -3.72 -20.98
C SER A 49 5.66 -4.33 -21.79
N VAL A 50 5.70 -5.64 -21.97
CA VAL A 50 4.73 -6.39 -22.78
C VAL A 50 4.07 -7.48 -21.94
N HIS A 51 2.88 -7.90 -22.36
CA HIS A 51 2.19 -9.01 -21.72
C HIS A 51 2.97 -10.32 -21.94
N GLU A 52 2.91 -11.22 -20.95
CA GLU A 52 3.59 -12.52 -20.99
C GLU A 52 3.25 -13.34 -22.25
N LEU A 53 2.00 -13.29 -22.71
CA LEU A 53 1.58 -13.94 -23.95
C LEU A 53 2.35 -13.44 -25.18
N TYR A 54 2.64 -12.13 -25.25
CA TYR A 54 3.45 -11.57 -26.34
C TYR A 54 4.92 -12.03 -26.20
N PHE A 55 5.46 -12.03 -24.98
CA PHE A 55 6.79 -12.57 -24.72
C PHE A 55 6.90 -14.02 -25.19
N LYS A 56 5.96 -14.89 -24.82
CA LYS A 56 5.92 -16.32 -25.23
C LYS A 56 5.73 -16.51 -26.74
N GLN A 57 5.10 -15.55 -27.42
CA GLN A 57 4.98 -15.59 -28.89
C GLN A 57 6.31 -15.26 -29.58
N VAL A 58 7.08 -14.31 -29.06
CA VAL A 58 8.37 -13.88 -29.64
C VAL A 58 9.52 -14.81 -29.23
N CYS A 59 9.50 -15.26 -27.98
CA CYS A 59 10.49 -16.13 -27.35
C CYS A 59 9.93 -17.56 -27.24
N SER A 60 10.21 -18.41 -28.23
CA SER A 60 9.86 -19.83 -28.15
C SER A 60 10.59 -20.50 -26.98
N GLN A 61 10.01 -21.56 -26.41
CA GLN A 61 10.57 -22.24 -25.22
C GLN A 61 12.05 -22.63 -25.37
N GLN A 62 12.49 -23.01 -26.57
CA GLN A 62 13.87 -23.40 -26.86
C GLN A 62 14.86 -22.21 -26.85
N ARG A 63 14.35 -20.97 -26.97
CA ARG A 63 15.14 -19.74 -26.96
C ARG A 63 15.20 -19.09 -25.59
N ILE A 64 14.34 -19.50 -24.65
CA ILE A 64 14.27 -18.92 -23.32
C ILE A 64 15.43 -19.48 -22.49
N LYS A 65 16.30 -18.59 -22.04
CA LYS A 65 17.27 -18.89 -20.99
C LYS A 65 16.63 -18.59 -19.64
N GLN A 66 16.51 -19.60 -18.80
CA GLN A 66 16.00 -19.45 -17.45
C GLN A 66 17.15 -19.11 -16.50
N ILE A 67 16.94 -18.13 -15.63
CA ILE A 67 17.83 -17.77 -14.53
C ILE A 67 17.07 -17.98 -13.24
N TRP A 68 17.50 -18.95 -12.45
CA TRP A 68 16.85 -19.30 -11.20
C TRP A 68 17.27 -18.35 -10.08
N THR A 69 16.30 -17.76 -9.39
CA THR A 69 16.58 -16.79 -8.34
C THR A 69 17.35 -17.38 -7.16
N HIS A 70 17.06 -18.63 -6.78
CA HIS A 70 17.73 -19.29 -5.65
C HIS A 70 19.22 -19.53 -5.94
N GLU A 71 19.57 -19.96 -7.16
CA GLU A 71 20.96 -20.14 -7.58
C GLU A 71 21.74 -18.82 -7.53
N VAL A 72 21.13 -17.72 -7.99
CA VAL A 72 21.72 -16.38 -7.91
C VAL A 72 21.90 -15.97 -6.44
N LYS A 73 20.91 -16.22 -5.59
CA LYS A 73 21.00 -15.91 -4.16
C LYS A 73 22.13 -16.65 -3.47
N ASP A 74 22.30 -17.93 -3.75
CA ASP A 74 23.37 -18.75 -3.16
C ASP A 74 24.74 -18.34 -3.68
N LYS A 75 24.87 -18.19 -5.00
CA LYS A 75 26.13 -17.81 -5.66
C LYS A 75 26.67 -16.46 -5.16
N TYR A 76 25.80 -15.48 -4.94
CA TYR A 76 26.21 -14.12 -4.54
C TYR A 76 25.97 -13.81 -3.05
N GLY A 77 25.57 -14.81 -2.25
CA GLY A 77 25.36 -14.64 -0.81
C GLY A 77 24.25 -13.63 -0.45
N ILE A 78 23.22 -13.49 -1.30
CA ILE A 78 22.18 -12.45 -1.16
C ILE A 78 21.45 -12.56 0.17
N ARG A 79 21.11 -13.78 0.60
CA ARG A 79 20.24 -14.00 1.77
C ARG A 79 20.80 -13.43 3.07
N LYS A 80 22.13 -13.42 3.24
CA LYS A 80 22.78 -13.11 4.52
C LYS A 80 22.92 -11.61 4.77
N GLU A 81 23.55 -10.89 3.85
CA GLU A 81 24.11 -9.56 4.16
C GLU A 81 23.83 -8.49 3.10
N LYS A 82 23.38 -8.86 1.91
CA LYS A 82 23.33 -7.93 0.77
C LYS A 82 22.26 -6.85 0.91
N THR A 83 22.62 -5.60 0.75
CA THR A 83 21.62 -4.53 0.69
C THR A 83 20.81 -4.60 -0.60
N ALA A 84 19.66 -3.91 -0.64
CA ALA A 84 18.84 -3.86 -1.85
C ALA A 84 19.61 -3.27 -3.04
N LYS A 85 20.45 -2.26 -2.80
CA LYS A 85 21.30 -1.69 -3.85
C LYS A 85 22.31 -2.70 -4.38
N GLU A 86 22.92 -3.51 -3.53
CA GLU A 86 23.83 -4.58 -3.96
C GLU A 86 23.09 -5.65 -4.77
N VAL A 87 21.90 -6.08 -4.32
CA VAL A 87 21.06 -7.04 -5.05
C VAL A 87 20.68 -6.50 -6.42
N PHE A 88 20.24 -5.24 -6.49
CA PHE A 88 19.92 -4.57 -7.75
C PHE A 88 21.13 -4.52 -8.70
N SER A 89 22.32 -4.20 -8.16
CA SER A 89 23.57 -4.15 -8.93
C SER A 89 23.98 -5.53 -9.46
N ILE A 90 23.82 -6.58 -8.65
CA ILE A 90 24.09 -7.97 -9.05
C ILE A 90 23.20 -8.36 -10.23
N TRP A 91 21.88 -8.16 -10.10
CA TRP A 91 20.93 -8.50 -11.16
C TRP A 91 21.13 -7.66 -12.42
N THR A 92 21.42 -6.37 -12.27
CA THR A 92 21.75 -5.49 -13.40
C THR A 92 22.95 -6.01 -14.18
N ARG A 93 24.00 -6.44 -13.49
CA ARG A 93 25.18 -7.03 -14.14
C ARG A 93 24.84 -8.35 -14.83
N ILE A 94 24.14 -9.26 -14.15
CA ILE A 94 23.73 -10.55 -14.73
C ILE A 94 22.96 -10.34 -16.05
N LEU A 95 22.00 -9.42 -16.07
CA LEU A 95 21.15 -9.19 -17.23
C LEU A 95 21.84 -8.39 -18.34
N ARG A 96 22.84 -7.56 -18.02
CA ARG A 96 23.61 -6.80 -19.02
C ARG A 96 24.72 -7.61 -19.67
N ASP A 97 25.35 -8.50 -18.92
CA ASP A 97 26.45 -9.33 -19.40
C ASP A 97 25.96 -10.56 -20.18
N ASP A 98 24.64 -10.81 -20.18
CA ASP A 98 24.02 -11.93 -20.89
C ASP A 98 23.51 -11.51 -22.28
N GLU A 99 24.05 -12.12 -23.32
CA GLU A 99 23.70 -11.83 -24.71
C GLU A 99 22.44 -12.59 -25.19
N SER A 100 21.80 -13.39 -24.32
CA SER A 100 20.63 -14.17 -24.69
C SER A 100 19.45 -13.25 -25.06
N PRO A 101 18.78 -13.46 -26.21
CA PRO A 101 17.71 -12.57 -26.67
C PRO A 101 16.42 -12.72 -25.85
N CYS A 102 16.28 -13.80 -25.07
CA CYS A 102 15.10 -14.16 -24.32
C CYS A 102 15.52 -14.71 -22.96
N ILE A 103 15.33 -13.91 -21.90
CA ILE A 103 15.65 -14.28 -20.53
C ILE A 103 14.36 -14.35 -19.72
N GLU A 104 14.23 -15.40 -18.93
CA GLU A 104 13.16 -15.56 -17.94
C GLU A 104 13.77 -15.72 -16.55
N VAL A 105 13.38 -14.86 -15.61
CA VAL A 105 13.79 -14.97 -14.21
C VAL A 105 12.76 -15.82 -13.49
N VAL A 106 13.20 -16.96 -12.96
CA VAL A 106 12.32 -18.01 -12.44
C VAL A 106 12.55 -18.19 -10.94
N SER A 107 11.47 -18.11 -10.17
CA SER A 107 11.45 -18.53 -8.77
C SER A 107 11.27 -20.05 -8.69
N PRO A 108 12.02 -20.75 -7.82
CA PRO A 108 11.81 -22.19 -7.63
C PRO A 108 10.46 -22.51 -6.98
N LEU A 109 10.18 -23.80 -6.83
CA LEU A 109 9.04 -24.27 -6.07
C LEU A 109 9.17 -23.89 -4.58
N LEU A 110 8.04 -23.76 -3.89
CA LEU A 110 7.98 -23.34 -2.50
C LEU A 110 8.75 -24.27 -1.55
N GLU A 111 8.83 -25.56 -1.89
CA GLU A 111 9.58 -26.56 -1.13
C GLU A 111 11.10 -26.35 -1.20
N GLU A 112 11.59 -25.71 -2.26
CA GLU A 112 13.01 -25.44 -2.50
C GLU A 112 13.41 -24.06 -2.00
N ASP A 113 12.66 -23.02 -2.35
CA ASP A 113 12.80 -21.70 -1.73
C ASP A 113 11.42 -21.06 -1.52
N PRO A 114 10.91 -21.00 -0.28
CA PRO A 114 9.65 -20.35 0.01
C PRO A 114 9.68 -18.83 -0.24
N TRP A 115 10.87 -18.26 -0.43
CA TRP A 115 11.09 -16.83 -0.68
C TRP A 115 11.83 -16.62 -2.00
N GLY A 116 11.34 -17.22 -3.08
CA GLY A 116 11.97 -17.24 -4.39
C GLY A 116 12.02 -15.89 -5.13
N GLU A 117 11.53 -14.79 -4.56
CA GLU A 117 11.54 -13.48 -5.22
C GLU A 117 12.95 -12.89 -5.32
N VAL A 118 13.21 -12.07 -6.35
CA VAL A 118 14.49 -11.34 -6.52
C VAL A 118 14.82 -10.51 -5.28
N PHE A 119 13.83 -9.77 -4.78
CA PHE A 119 13.87 -9.05 -3.51
C PHE A 119 12.93 -9.76 -2.55
N ASP A 120 13.46 -10.65 -1.72
CA ASP A 120 12.65 -11.45 -0.80
C ASP A 120 12.21 -10.68 0.44
N MET A 121 11.25 -11.28 1.16
CA MET A 121 10.69 -10.67 2.37
C MET A 121 11.73 -10.34 3.45
N TRP A 122 12.86 -11.06 3.52
CA TRP A 122 13.89 -10.80 4.53
C TRP A 122 14.62 -9.50 4.23
N LEU A 123 14.87 -9.24 2.96
CA LEU A 123 15.40 -7.97 2.49
C LEU A 123 14.37 -6.85 2.63
N LEU A 124 13.10 -7.08 2.27
CA LEU A 124 12.04 -6.06 2.31
C LEU A 124 11.58 -5.68 3.72
N SER A 125 11.82 -6.54 4.72
CA SER A 125 11.38 -6.34 6.12
C SER A 125 12.51 -5.88 7.06
N THR A 126 13.66 -5.49 6.51
CA THR A 126 14.82 -5.00 7.28
C THR A 126 15.29 -3.66 6.75
N ASP A 127 16.26 -3.03 7.42
CA ASP A 127 16.88 -1.77 7.00
C ASP A 127 17.73 -1.91 5.72
N ARG A 128 18.06 -3.15 5.31
CA ARG A 128 18.78 -3.48 4.08
C ARG A 128 18.12 -2.93 2.82
N ILE A 129 16.81 -2.64 2.83
CA ILE A 129 16.11 -2.01 1.70
C ILE A 129 16.36 -0.51 1.56
N LEU A 130 16.74 0.17 2.65
CA LEU A 130 16.68 1.63 2.74
C LEU A 130 17.79 2.33 1.94
N ASP A 131 18.90 1.65 1.66
CA ASP A 131 20.00 2.20 0.87
C ASP A 131 19.67 2.34 -0.63
N PHE A 132 18.60 1.69 -1.08
CA PHE A 132 18.09 1.77 -2.44
C PHE A 132 17.00 2.84 -2.61
N TRP A 133 16.53 3.44 -1.51
CA TRP A 133 15.37 4.34 -1.54
C TRP A 133 15.52 5.51 -2.52
N GLU A 134 16.64 6.23 -2.47
CA GLU A 134 16.84 7.43 -3.30
C GLU A 134 16.83 7.07 -4.79
N GLU A 135 17.52 6.00 -5.16
CA GLU A 135 17.57 5.48 -6.55
C GLU A 135 16.20 4.99 -7.02
N PHE A 136 15.47 4.27 -6.15
CA PHE A 136 14.13 3.80 -6.46
C PHE A 136 13.15 4.96 -6.61
N ARG A 137 13.09 5.90 -5.65
CA ARG A 137 12.23 7.10 -5.69
C ARG A 137 12.49 7.91 -6.96
N ASP A 138 13.75 8.08 -7.32
CA ASP A 138 14.13 8.94 -8.44
C ASP A 138 14.06 8.26 -9.81
N SER A 139 13.83 6.94 -9.84
CA SER A 139 13.66 6.17 -11.08
C SER A 139 12.42 6.62 -11.89
N LEU A 140 12.49 6.43 -13.22
CA LEU A 140 11.34 6.68 -14.09
C LEU A 140 10.17 5.73 -13.80
N VAL A 141 10.44 4.51 -13.32
CA VAL A 141 9.39 3.57 -12.94
C VAL A 141 8.56 4.13 -11.78
N SER A 142 9.20 4.74 -10.79
CA SER A 142 8.51 5.33 -9.63
C SER A 142 7.84 6.67 -9.94
N LYS A 143 8.51 7.52 -10.74
CA LYS A 143 8.00 8.85 -11.13
C LYS A 143 6.84 8.79 -12.12
N LEU A 144 6.82 7.77 -12.99
CA LEU A 144 5.76 7.57 -13.98
C LEU A 144 4.68 6.58 -13.51
N LEU A 145 4.82 5.99 -12.31
CA LEU A 145 3.76 5.18 -11.73
C LEU A 145 2.54 6.05 -11.46
N ALA A 146 1.42 5.66 -12.04
CA ALA A 146 0.16 6.36 -11.87
C ALA A 146 -0.99 5.36 -11.73
N PRO A 147 -2.15 5.77 -11.21
CA PRO A 147 -3.36 4.95 -11.31
C PRO A 147 -3.79 4.76 -12.77
N SER A 148 -4.55 3.69 -13.05
CA SER A 148 -5.19 3.53 -14.36
C SER A 148 -6.30 4.57 -14.58
N GLU A 149 -6.75 4.73 -15.83
CA GLU A 149 -7.88 5.61 -16.14
C GLU A 149 -9.21 5.11 -15.55
N THR A 150 -9.35 3.81 -15.32
CA THR A 150 -10.51 3.26 -14.60
C THR A 150 -10.54 3.74 -13.15
N VAL A 151 -9.38 3.72 -12.48
CA VAL A 151 -9.23 4.24 -11.11
C VAL A 151 -9.49 5.74 -11.08
N LEU A 152 -8.89 6.51 -11.99
CA LEU A 152 -9.05 7.96 -12.04
C LEU A 152 -10.51 8.38 -12.25
N ARG A 153 -11.24 7.74 -13.17
CA ARG A 153 -12.67 8.04 -13.39
C ARG A 153 -13.54 7.72 -12.18
N ALA A 154 -13.25 6.62 -11.49
CA ALA A 154 -13.97 6.26 -10.26
C ALA A 154 -13.64 7.25 -9.13
N LEU A 155 -12.39 7.68 -9.02
CA LEU A 155 -11.96 8.70 -8.06
C LEU A 155 -12.65 10.03 -8.31
N ASP A 156 -12.65 10.53 -9.56
CA ASP A 156 -13.24 11.82 -9.92
C ASP A 156 -14.74 11.89 -9.60
N ARG A 157 -15.46 10.78 -9.81
CA ARG A 157 -16.87 10.66 -9.43
C ARG A 157 -17.08 10.81 -7.94
N ASN A 158 -16.26 10.13 -7.14
CA ASN A 158 -16.41 10.09 -5.69
C ASN A 158 -15.87 11.37 -5.02
N ALA A 159 -14.83 11.98 -5.59
CA ALA A 159 -14.14 13.12 -4.97
C ALA A 159 -15.08 14.30 -4.71
N ARG A 160 -15.98 14.60 -5.66
CA ARG A 160 -17.01 15.66 -5.52
C ARG A 160 -17.92 15.43 -4.32
N ARG A 161 -18.43 14.21 -4.17
CA ARG A 161 -19.38 13.87 -3.09
C ARG A 161 -18.70 13.75 -1.73
N LEU A 162 -17.51 13.16 -1.69
CA LEU A 162 -16.83 12.83 -0.44
C LEU A 162 -16.02 14.02 0.13
N PHE A 163 -15.41 14.85 -0.71
CA PHE A 163 -14.34 15.76 -0.25
C PHE A 163 -14.56 17.25 -0.57
N PHE A 164 -15.58 17.61 -1.35
CA PHE A 164 -15.96 19.02 -1.52
C PHE A 164 -17.01 19.44 -0.48
N ALA A 165 -16.55 19.62 0.76
CA ALA A 165 -17.39 19.97 1.90
C ALA A 165 -17.96 21.41 1.85
N ASP A 166 -17.42 22.31 1.02
CA ASP A 166 -17.78 23.75 1.02
C ASP A 166 -18.58 24.20 -0.22
N ALA A 167 -18.88 23.32 -1.18
CA ALA A 167 -19.66 23.69 -2.38
C ALA A 167 -21.18 23.72 -2.13
N HIS A 168 -21.66 23.07 -1.07
CA HIS A 168 -23.08 22.98 -0.72
C HIS A 168 -23.51 23.94 0.41
N SER A 169 -22.56 24.65 1.03
CA SER A 169 -22.82 25.67 2.06
C SER A 169 -22.64 27.09 1.53
N SER A 170 -23.38 27.42 0.48
CA SER A 170 -23.74 28.81 0.23
C SER A 170 -25.17 28.83 -0.26
N ASN A 171 -26.00 29.65 0.38
CA ASN A 171 -27.28 30.10 -0.15
C ASN A 171 -27.03 30.67 -1.56
N ALA A 172 -27.07 29.82 -2.57
CA ALA A 172 -26.94 30.20 -3.97
C ALA A 172 -28.33 30.51 -4.53
N THR A 173 -29.02 31.46 -3.90
CA THR A 173 -30.01 32.30 -4.58
C THR A 173 -29.26 33.32 -5.43
N SER A 174 -28.58 32.88 -6.48
CA SER A 174 -28.21 33.76 -7.60
C SER A 174 -28.08 32.92 -8.87
N ASN A 175 -28.97 33.20 -9.82
CA ASN A 175 -28.96 32.70 -11.20
C ASN A 175 -27.78 33.31 -11.97
N THR A 176 -26.56 32.97 -11.59
CA THR A 176 -25.37 33.25 -12.39
C THR A 176 -24.55 31.99 -12.46
N SER A 177 -24.40 31.46 -13.68
CA SER A 177 -23.57 30.33 -14.05
C SER A 177 -22.21 30.38 -13.33
N ARG A 178 -22.10 29.67 -12.19
CA ARG A 178 -20.84 29.51 -11.48
C ARG A 178 -20.03 28.47 -12.24
N THR A 179 -19.21 28.96 -13.16
CA THR A 179 -17.94 28.30 -13.50
C THR A 179 -17.22 28.00 -12.19
N VAL A 180 -17.27 26.74 -11.75
CA VAL A 180 -16.52 26.24 -10.60
C VAL A 180 -15.06 26.53 -10.90
N SER A 181 -14.44 27.42 -10.12
CA SER A 181 -13.02 27.74 -10.20
C SER A 181 -12.21 26.44 -10.08
N PRO A 182 -11.32 26.10 -11.04
CA PRO A 182 -10.54 24.85 -11.07
C PRO A 182 -9.50 24.68 -9.93
N GLN A 183 -9.52 25.50 -8.89
CA GLN A 183 -8.32 25.82 -8.10
C GLN A 183 -8.26 25.25 -6.68
N ILE A 184 -9.29 24.54 -6.21
CA ILE A 184 -9.29 23.97 -4.85
C ILE A 184 -9.08 22.46 -4.93
N ASP A 185 -7.91 22.00 -4.47
CA ASP A 185 -7.64 20.57 -4.25
C ASP A 185 -8.63 20.00 -3.21
N PRO A 186 -9.50 19.04 -3.59
CA PRO A 186 -10.46 18.45 -2.66
C PRO A 186 -9.81 17.71 -1.49
N PHE A 187 -8.58 17.22 -1.67
CA PHE A 187 -7.91 16.39 -0.66
C PHE A 187 -7.17 17.22 0.40
N ARG A 188 -7.11 18.55 0.25
CA ARG A 188 -6.35 19.45 1.13
C ARG A 188 -6.83 19.47 2.58
N LYS A 189 -8.11 19.14 2.83
CA LYS A 189 -8.71 19.07 4.18
C LYS A 189 -8.92 17.62 4.66
N VAL A 190 -8.35 16.64 3.95
CA VAL A 190 -8.57 15.22 4.20
C VAL A 190 -7.43 14.62 5.00
N LEU A 191 -7.76 13.93 6.10
CA LEU A 191 -6.91 12.95 6.76
C LEU A 191 -7.36 11.55 6.32
N ALA A 192 -6.48 10.78 5.71
CA ALA A 192 -6.74 9.40 5.34
C ALA A 192 -6.09 8.45 6.36
N VAL A 193 -6.78 7.37 6.72
CA VAL A 193 -6.28 6.37 7.67
C VAL A 193 -6.43 4.96 7.12
N HIS A 194 -5.31 4.24 7.01
CA HIS A 194 -5.29 2.83 6.65
C HIS A 194 -5.28 1.94 7.88
N ILE A 195 -6.43 1.27 8.10
CA ILE A 195 -6.64 0.34 9.20
C ILE A 195 -6.67 -1.08 8.64
N ARG A 196 -5.54 -1.77 8.76
CA ARG A 196 -5.41 -3.17 8.35
C ARG A 196 -5.92 -4.10 9.46
N ARG A 197 -7.03 -4.79 9.22
CA ARG A 197 -7.61 -5.83 10.10
C ARG A 197 -7.92 -7.08 9.26
N GLY A 198 -9.11 -7.67 9.37
CA GLY A 198 -9.46 -8.91 8.67
C GLY A 198 -8.47 -10.03 8.98
N ASP A 199 -7.83 -10.58 7.95
CA ASP A 199 -6.74 -11.57 8.04
C ASP A 199 -5.54 -11.11 8.90
N TYR A 200 -5.36 -9.79 9.04
CA TYR A 200 -4.26 -9.18 9.76
C TYR A 200 -4.26 -9.46 11.27
N VAL A 201 -5.39 -9.89 11.84
CA VAL A 201 -5.46 -10.33 13.24
C VAL A 201 -4.52 -11.51 13.49
N TRP A 202 -4.50 -12.47 12.58
CA TRP A 202 -3.58 -13.60 12.64
C TRP A 202 -2.18 -13.21 12.22
N HIS A 203 -2.06 -12.36 11.20
CA HIS A 203 -0.78 -11.88 10.71
C HIS A 203 0.03 -11.16 11.80
N CYS A 204 -0.57 -10.21 12.54
CA CYS A 204 0.13 -9.52 13.63
C CYS A 204 0.59 -10.47 14.74
N ARG A 205 -0.18 -11.51 15.07
CA ARG A 205 0.23 -12.54 16.05
C ARG A 205 1.39 -13.39 15.54
N HIS A 206 1.39 -13.71 14.25
CA HIS A 206 2.51 -14.41 13.64
C HIS A 206 3.75 -13.51 13.65
N LEU A 207 3.61 -12.29 13.13
CA LEU A 207 4.70 -11.31 13.09
C LEU A 207 5.24 -10.98 14.46
N SER A 208 4.45 -10.94 15.54
CA SER A 208 4.97 -10.66 16.89
C SER A 208 5.95 -11.73 17.40
N GLY A 209 5.91 -12.95 16.85
CA GLY A 209 6.87 -14.02 17.16
C GLY A 209 8.22 -13.83 16.46
N TRP A 210 8.28 -12.94 15.49
CA TRP A 210 9.48 -12.57 14.75
C TRP A 210 9.79 -11.11 15.08
N ASN A 211 11.02 -10.73 15.39
CA ASN A 211 11.33 -9.34 15.77
C ASN A 211 11.31 -8.37 14.56
N TYR A 212 10.26 -8.41 13.74
CA TYR A 212 10.08 -7.56 12.57
C TYR A 212 9.82 -6.11 12.95
N THR A 213 10.53 -5.22 12.28
CA THR A 213 10.24 -3.79 12.24
C THR A 213 9.15 -3.51 11.21
N PHE A 214 8.91 -2.23 10.93
CA PHE A 214 8.03 -1.83 9.84
C PHE A 214 8.47 -2.42 8.50
N TYR A 215 7.57 -2.45 7.53
CA TYR A 215 7.81 -3.06 6.22
C TYR A 215 8.26 -2.02 5.19
N LEU A 216 9.23 -2.35 4.34
CA LEU A 216 9.68 -1.51 3.22
C LEU A 216 9.99 -0.06 3.68
N TRP A 217 9.50 0.92 2.92
CA TRP A 217 9.73 2.36 3.09
C TRP A 217 9.10 2.94 4.36
N ASN A 218 8.23 2.19 5.05
CA ASN A 218 7.68 2.64 6.33
C ASN A 218 8.81 2.77 7.39
N GLN A 219 9.96 2.13 7.16
CA GLN A 219 11.13 2.16 8.04
C GLN A 219 12.03 3.39 7.85
N LEU A 220 11.76 4.27 6.86
CA LEU A 220 12.67 5.38 6.52
C LEU A 220 12.98 6.24 7.75
N PRO A 221 14.26 6.57 8.00
CA PRO A 221 14.68 6.99 9.32
C PRO A 221 14.26 8.40 9.72
N TRP A 222 13.90 9.24 8.75
CA TRP A 222 13.41 10.61 8.95
C TRP A 222 11.88 10.69 9.06
N LEU A 223 11.17 9.57 8.94
CA LEU A 223 9.73 9.56 9.16
C LEU A 223 9.40 9.53 10.66
N PRO A 224 8.26 10.14 11.07
CA PRO A 224 7.80 10.08 12.46
C PRO A 224 7.31 8.67 12.81
N ASP A 225 6.97 8.47 14.09
CA ASP A 225 6.37 7.24 14.60
C ASP A 225 7.19 5.98 14.33
N ARG A 226 8.51 6.08 14.42
CA ARG A 226 9.41 4.94 14.22
C ARG A 226 9.08 3.83 15.21
N PHE A 227 9.26 2.59 14.78
CA PHE A 227 9.12 1.43 15.64
C PHE A 227 10.48 0.73 15.77
N SER A 228 11.01 0.73 16.98
CA SER A 228 12.18 -0.03 17.36
C SER A 228 11.83 -0.86 18.59
N LEU A 229 12.02 -2.17 18.53
CA LEU A 229 12.04 -2.98 19.73
C LEU A 229 13.38 -2.75 20.43
N PRO A 230 13.42 -2.24 21.68
CA PRO A 230 14.63 -2.29 22.46
C PRO A 230 15.06 -3.76 22.52
N THR A 231 16.33 -4.02 22.18
CA THR A 231 17.01 -5.34 22.14
C THR A 231 16.20 -6.47 22.76
N LYS A 232 15.68 -7.36 21.91
CA LYS A 232 15.12 -8.67 22.28
C LYS A 232 14.37 -8.66 23.61
N GLU A 233 13.39 -7.77 23.79
CA GLU A 233 12.34 -8.03 24.77
C GLU A 233 11.50 -9.20 24.25
N GLU A 234 12.08 -10.39 24.40
CA GLU A 234 11.45 -11.68 24.12
C GLU A 234 10.37 -11.91 25.17
N GLY A 235 9.20 -12.37 24.73
CA GLY A 235 8.07 -12.69 25.61
C GLY A 235 6.87 -11.76 25.48
N GLU A 236 6.00 -11.81 26.49
CA GLU A 236 4.65 -11.25 26.45
C GLU A 236 4.64 -9.73 26.33
N GLU A 237 5.60 -9.04 26.95
CA GLU A 237 5.69 -7.57 26.95
C GLU A 237 6.12 -7.02 25.58
N GLY A 238 7.07 -7.67 24.90
CA GLY A 238 7.42 -7.38 23.50
C GLY A 238 6.23 -7.58 22.57
N THR A 239 5.53 -8.71 22.72
CA THR A 239 4.30 -9.02 21.98
C THR A 239 3.22 -7.97 22.22
N ARG A 240 3.00 -7.54 23.46
CA ARG A 240 2.00 -6.53 23.81
C ARG A 240 2.33 -5.17 23.17
N ARG A 241 3.59 -4.75 23.19
CA ARG A 241 4.02 -3.50 22.53
C ARG A 241 3.87 -3.57 21.01
N PHE A 242 4.24 -4.71 20.41
CA PHE A 242 4.04 -4.97 18.99
C PHE A 242 2.55 -4.88 18.62
N MET A 243 1.70 -5.59 19.35
CA MET A 243 0.25 -5.66 19.08
C MET A 243 -0.45 -4.31 19.22
N LYS A 244 -0.01 -3.45 20.16
CA LYS A 244 -0.54 -2.08 20.30
C LYS A 244 -0.36 -1.22 19.04
N ARG A 245 0.64 -1.52 18.22
CA ARG A 245 0.99 -0.77 17.00
C ARG A 245 0.48 -1.51 15.75
N CYS A 246 0.65 -2.83 15.70
CA CYS A 246 0.24 -3.64 14.55
C CYS A 246 -1.28 -3.81 14.44
N LEU A 247 -1.98 -3.96 15.58
CA LEU A 247 -3.42 -4.16 15.64
C LEU A 247 -4.04 -3.34 16.79
N PRO A 248 -3.97 -1.99 16.72
CA PRO A 248 -4.45 -1.10 17.78
C PRO A 248 -5.94 -1.31 18.02
N ASP A 249 -6.43 -1.06 19.24
CA ASP A 249 -7.86 -1.01 19.54
C ASP A 249 -8.50 0.33 19.05
N VAL A 250 -9.81 0.47 19.23
CA VAL A 250 -10.55 1.65 18.75
C VAL A 250 -10.06 2.94 19.41
N ASP A 251 -9.79 2.92 20.72
CA ASP A 251 -9.35 4.11 21.46
C ASP A 251 -7.94 4.54 21.02
N ALA A 252 -7.03 3.58 20.84
CA ALA A 252 -5.69 3.84 20.31
C ALA A 252 -5.74 4.39 18.87
N ILE A 253 -6.67 3.90 18.03
CA ILE A 253 -6.89 4.43 16.68
C ILE A 253 -7.34 5.89 16.73
N VAL A 254 -8.36 6.19 17.52
CA VAL A 254 -8.88 7.56 17.69
C VAL A 254 -7.78 8.50 18.19
N ALA A 255 -7.08 8.12 19.26
CA ALA A 255 -5.99 8.91 19.83
C ALA A 255 -4.89 9.19 18.80
N LYS A 256 -4.56 8.19 17.97
CA LYS A 256 -3.53 8.35 16.94
C LYS A 256 -3.97 9.29 15.82
N ILE A 257 -5.23 9.21 15.39
CA ILE A 257 -5.80 10.09 14.37
C ILE A 257 -5.77 11.55 14.83
N GLU A 258 -6.20 11.80 16.07
CA GLU A 258 -6.22 13.15 16.65
C GLU A 258 -4.81 13.71 16.83
N CYS A 259 -3.88 12.92 17.39
CA CYS A 259 -2.47 13.30 17.51
C CYS A 259 -1.83 13.60 16.14
N ALA A 260 -2.13 12.78 15.11
CA ALA A 260 -1.63 12.99 13.76
C ALA A 260 -2.11 14.32 13.16
N ARG A 261 -3.38 14.66 13.36
CA ARG A 261 -3.97 15.92 12.92
C ARG A 261 -3.33 17.11 13.62
N GLU A 262 -3.28 17.09 14.95
CA GLU A 262 -2.74 18.18 15.75
C GLU A 262 -1.26 18.47 15.45
N ASP A 263 -0.44 17.43 15.35
CA ASP A 263 0.98 17.58 15.03
C ASP A 263 1.19 18.21 13.66
N TRP A 264 0.45 17.74 12.65
CA TRP A 264 0.56 18.27 11.29
C TRP A 264 0.06 19.71 11.19
N GLU A 265 -1.07 20.04 11.82
CA GLU A 265 -1.61 21.39 11.83
C GLU A 265 -0.69 22.37 12.55
N ARG A 266 -0.11 21.95 13.68
CA ARG A 266 0.88 22.73 14.42
C ARG A 266 2.14 22.99 13.62
N GLU A 267 2.65 21.99 12.89
CA GLU A 267 3.82 22.17 12.02
C GLU A 267 3.51 23.05 10.80
N THR A 268 2.30 22.93 10.23
CA THR A 268 1.90 23.64 9.01
C THR A 268 1.50 25.09 9.27
N PHE A 269 0.81 25.36 10.38
CA PHE A 269 0.22 26.67 10.68
C PHE A 269 0.83 27.37 11.91
N GLY A 270 1.75 26.71 12.63
CA GLY A 270 2.39 27.25 13.83
C GLY A 270 1.39 27.50 14.97
N ASN A 271 1.67 28.51 15.80
CA ASN A 271 0.86 28.85 16.98
C ASN A 271 -0.53 29.48 16.64
N ALA A 272 -0.87 29.63 15.36
CA ALA A 272 -2.19 30.12 14.94
C ALA A 272 -3.33 29.12 15.24
N THR A 273 -2.99 27.86 15.53
CA THR A 273 -3.95 26.77 15.80
C THR A 273 -4.81 26.99 17.05
N ASN A 274 -4.33 27.73 18.06
CA ASN A 274 -5.10 28.00 19.29
C ASN A 274 -6.32 28.91 19.08
N ARG A 275 -6.54 29.44 17.87
CA ARG A 275 -7.62 30.40 17.56
C ARG A 275 -8.46 30.01 16.35
N ILE A 276 -8.16 28.92 15.66
CA ILE A 276 -8.85 28.50 14.43
C ILE A 276 -9.38 27.08 14.66
N PRO A 277 -10.63 26.78 14.26
CA PRO A 277 -11.11 25.40 14.16
C PRO A 277 -10.13 24.53 13.36
N HIS A 278 -10.10 23.21 13.62
CA HIS A 278 -9.24 22.30 12.86
C HIS A 278 -9.38 22.49 11.34
N TYR A 279 -8.24 22.54 10.66
CA TYR A 279 -8.17 22.68 9.20
C TYR A 279 -8.51 21.35 8.50
N LEU A 280 -8.08 20.22 9.06
CA LEU A 280 -8.47 18.90 8.62
C LEU A 280 -9.85 18.56 9.18
N THR A 281 -10.85 18.69 8.34
CA THR A 281 -12.27 18.53 8.69
C THR A 281 -12.88 17.22 8.18
N THR A 282 -12.17 16.49 7.32
CA THR A 282 -12.68 15.27 6.69
C THR A 282 -11.75 14.09 6.96
N LEU A 283 -12.31 13.02 7.51
CA LEU A 283 -11.63 11.75 7.75
C LEU A 283 -12.05 10.72 6.70
N TYR A 284 -11.09 10.01 6.13
CA TYR A 284 -11.32 8.90 5.21
C TYR A 284 -10.67 7.61 5.71
N ILE A 285 -11.47 6.58 5.97
CA ILE A 285 -11.03 5.31 6.54
C ILE A 285 -10.95 4.24 5.44
N LEU A 286 -9.74 3.83 5.08
CA LEU A 286 -9.52 2.71 4.18
C LEU A 286 -9.22 1.44 4.98
N THR A 287 -10.05 0.40 4.83
CA THR A 287 -9.96 -0.81 5.67
C THR A 287 -10.55 -2.05 5.01
N ASN A 288 -10.01 -3.21 5.38
CA ASN A 288 -10.58 -4.53 5.09
C ASN A 288 -11.33 -5.14 6.30
N ALA A 289 -11.66 -4.34 7.31
CA ALA A 289 -12.39 -4.78 8.48
C ALA A 289 -13.85 -5.17 8.15
N LYS A 290 -14.47 -5.92 9.06
CA LYS A 290 -15.90 -6.25 8.98
C LYS A 290 -16.75 -4.98 9.11
N ARG A 291 -17.92 -4.98 8.47
CA ARG A 291 -18.81 -3.82 8.40
C ARG A 291 -19.27 -3.33 9.78
N GLU A 292 -19.56 -4.25 10.70
CA GLU A 292 -20.03 -3.92 12.04
C GLU A 292 -18.93 -3.23 12.86
N TRP A 293 -17.68 -3.69 12.70
CA TRP A 293 -16.53 -3.08 13.35
C TRP A 293 -16.26 -1.68 12.79
N LEU A 294 -16.32 -1.51 11.46
CA LEU A 294 -16.17 -0.21 10.82
C LEU A 294 -17.28 0.77 11.23
N ALA A 295 -18.53 0.30 11.35
CA ALA A 295 -19.64 1.11 11.83
C ALA A 295 -19.37 1.63 13.26
N SER A 296 -18.97 0.73 14.18
CA SER A 296 -18.62 1.11 15.56
C SER A 296 -17.50 2.15 15.64
N LEU A 297 -16.44 1.98 14.85
CA LEU A 297 -15.37 2.98 14.77
C LEU A 297 -15.88 4.32 14.22
N SER A 298 -16.67 4.28 13.14
CA SER A 298 -17.18 5.48 12.49
C SER A 298 -18.11 6.27 13.41
N ASP A 299 -18.97 5.58 14.17
CA ASP A 299 -19.88 6.21 15.12
C ASP A 299 -19.10 6.87 16.27
N ARG A 300 -18.06 6.21 16.77
CA ARG A 300 -17.16 6.78 17.78
C ARG A 300 -16.43 8.03 17.28
N LEU A 301 -15.98 8.05 16.02
CA LEU A 301 -15.31 9.22 15.44
C LEU A 301 -16.28 10.38 15.20
N ARG A 302 -17.51 10.09 14.77
CA ARG A 302 -18.56 11.11 14.60
C ARG A 302 -19.00 11.72 15.92
N SER A 303 -18.97 10.97 17.02
CA SER A 303 -19.37 11.48 18.34
C SER A 303 -18.36 12.44 18.99
N LEU A 304 -17.18 12.65 18.39
CA LEU A 304 -16.16 13.56 18.93
C LEU A 304 -16.42 15.03 18.58
N ASP A 305 -17.42 15.32 17.74
CA ASP A 305 -17.73 16.65 17.17
C ASP A 305 -16.54 17.36 16.49
N SER A 306 -15.42 16.64 16.30
CA SER A 306 -14.15 17.16 15.79
C SER A 306 -14.01 17.03 14.28
N TRP A 307 -14.87 16.24 13.64
CA TRP A 307 -14.87 15.96 12.20
C TRP A 307 -16.19 16.38 11.57
N SER A 308 -16.14 17.18 10.50
CA SER A 308 -17.34 17.51 9.71
C SER A 308 -17.83 16.30 8.93
N HIS A 309 -16.91 15.46 8.45
CA HIS A 309 -17.24 14.27 7.67
C HIS A 309 -16.33 13.10 8.04
N VAL A 310 -16.94 11.91 8.19
CA VAL A 310 -16.25 10.63 8.38
C VAL A 310 -16.75 9.66 7.31
N TRP A 311 -15.86 9.38 6.36
CA TRP A 311 -16.07 8.51 5.21
C TRP A 311 -15.16 7.29 5.28
N SER A 312 -15.46 6.27 4.47
CA SER A 312 -14.70 5.03 4.41
C SER A 312 -14.69 4.41 3.01
N SER A 313 -13.91 3.34 2.82
CA SER A 313 -13.97 2.49 1.61
C SER A 313 -15.39 2.00 1.29
N ALA A 314 -16.25 1.84 2.30
CA ALA A 314 -17.64 1.41 2.11
C ALA A 314 -18.52 2.50 1.49
N ASP A 315 -18.09 3.76 1.56
CA ASP A 315 -18.80 4.91 0.98
C ASP A 315 -18.37 5.18 -0.47
N VAL A 316 -17.45 4.41 -1.04
CA VAL A 316 -17.03 4.56 -2.45
C VAL A 316 -18.09 3.95 -3.38
N GLU A 317 -18.56 4.75 -4.32
CA GLU A 317 -19.54 4.35 -5.32
C GLU A 317 -18.85 3.87 -6.61
N PHE A 318 -19.17 2.65 -7.02
CA PHE A 318 -18.68 2.02 -8.23
C PHE A 318 -19.78 1.99 -9.30
N ALA A 319 -19.46 2.37 -10.53
CA ALA A 319 -20.42 2.38 -11.64
C ALA A 319 -20.62 0.98 -12.23
N ASN A 320 -19.65 0.08 -12.05
CA ASN A 320 -19.67 -1.28 -12.59
C ASN A 320 -18.68 -2.18 -11.84
N ALA A 321 -18.71 -3.47 -12.13
CA ALA A 321 -17.83 -4.47 -11.52
C ALA A 321 -16.34 -4.18 -11.72
N ARG A 322 -15.92 -3.67 -12.89
CA ARG A 322 -14.50 -3.38 -13.16
C ARG A 322 -13.93 -2.32 -12.23
N GLU A 323 -14.74 -1.34 -11.83
CA GLU A 323 -14.31 -0.34 -10.85
C GLU A 323 -14.24 -0.91 -9.44
N ARG A 324 -15.17 -1.82 -9.11
CA ARG A 324 -15.15 -2.54 -7.83
C ARG A 324 -13.88 -3.39 -7.71
N ASP A 325 -13.46 -4.05 -8.79
CA ASP A 325 -12.26 -4.89 -8.82
C ASP A 325 -10.97 -4.11 -8.57
N VAL A 326 -10.97 -2.80 -8.83
CA VAL A 326 -9.83 -1.90 -8.62
C VAL A 326 -10.02 -0.98 -7.40
N GLY A 327 -11.04 -1.26 -6.57
CA GLY A 327 -11.41 -0.46 -5.39
C GLY A 327 -10.25 -0.17 -4.45
N MET A 328 -9.35 -1.14 -4.28
CA MET A 328 -8.17 -0.97 -3.43
C MET A 328 -7.23 0.14 -3.94
N VAL A 329 -7.10 0.33 -5.26
CA VAL A 329 -6.24 1.38 -5.82
C VAL A 329 -6.91 2.75 -5.72
N ILE A 330 -8.24 2.79 -5.76
CA ILE A 330 -8.99 4.03 -5.48
C ILE A 330 -8.71 4.49 -4.05
N ASP A 331 -8.73 3.57 -3.07
CA ASP A 331 -8.34 3.86 -1.69
C ASP A 331 -6.90 4.38 -1.59
N MET A 332 -5.96 3.73 -2.30
CA MET A 332 -4.55 4.18 -2.32
C MET A 332 -4.43 5.59 -2.88
N GLU A 333 -5.17 5.94 -3.93
CA GLU A 333 -5.13 7.27 -4.53
C GLU A 333 -5.73 8.35 -3.63
N ILE A 334 -6.82 8.04 -2.91
CA ILE A 334 -7.37 8.96 -1.90
C ILE A 334 -6.32 9.23 -0.81
N ALA A 335 -5.68 8.17 -0.30
CA ALA A 335 -4.67 8.27 0.73
C ALA A 335 -3.38 8.96 0.24
N ARG A 336 -2.99 8.75 -1.02
CA ARG A 336 -1.86 9.45 -1.67
C ARG A 336 -2.11 10.96 -1.71
N ARG A 337 -3.32 11.38 -2.11
CA ARG A 337 -3.65 12.79 -2.32
C ARG A 337 -3.99 13.54 -1.03
N ALA A 338 -4.49 12.85 -0.01
CA ALA A 338 -4.83 13.41 1.31
C ALA A 338 -3.73 14.33 1.87
N ALA A 339 -4.13 15.32 2.66
CA ALA A 339 -3.17 16.18 3.35
C ALA A 339 -2.33 15.36 4.32
N VAL A 340 -2.97 14.54 5.15
CA VAL A 340 -2.31 13.65 6.11
C VAL A 340 -2.71 12.20 5.85
N PHE A 341 -1.75 11.29 6.00
CA PHE A 341 -1.98 9.85 5.94
C PHE A 341 -1.46 9.17 7.20
N VAL A 342 -2.30 8.35 7.83
CA VAL A 342 -1.94 7.47 8.94
C VAL A 342 -2.03 6.02 8.46
N GLY A 343 -0.94 5.26 8.50
CA GLY A 343 -0.92 3.89 8.00
C GLY A 343 -0.48 2.85 9.02
N ASN A 344 -0.69 1.58 8.68
CA ASN A 344 -0.12 0.46 9.43
C ASN A 344 1.33 0.21 8.98
N GLY A 345 2.30 0.30 9.90
CA GLY A 345 3.72 0.22 9.58
C GLY A 345 4.19 -1.12 9.03
N TRP A 346 3.49 -2.22 9.28
CA TRP A 346 3.83 -3.56 8.75
C TRP A 346 3.14 -3.89 7.43
N SER A 347 2.29 -2.99 6.90
CA SER A 347 1.54 -3.27 5.69
C SER A 347 2.28 -2.80 4.44
N SER A 348 2.47 -3.71 3.48
CA SER A 348 2.92 -3.39 2.12
C SER A 348 1.99 -2.40 1.42
N PHE A 349 0.68 -2.47 1.68
CA PHE A 349 -0.31 -1.53 1.17
C PHE A 349 -0.04 -0.09 1.65
N THR A 350 0.24 0.08 2.94
CA THR A 350 0.70 1.37 3.50
C THR A 350 1.98 1.83 2.82
N SER A 351 2.96 0.93 2.65
CA SER A 351 4.26 1.29 2.09
C SER A 351 4.18 1.75 0.64
N ASN A 352 3.28 1.15 -0.16
CA ASN A 352 3.02 1.60 -1.53
C ASN A 352 2.36 2.99 -1.59
N ILE A 353 1.45 3.31 -0.66
CA ILE A 353 0.88 4.66 -0.54
C ILE A 353 1.98 5.65 -0.15
N LEU A 354 2.76 5.33 0.88
CA LEU A 354 3.87 6.16 1.35
C LEU A 354 4.87 6.43 0.23
N HIS A 355 5.25 5.41 -0.54
CA HIS A 355 6.14 5.57 -1.68
C HIS A 355 5.66 6.68 -2.62
N GLN A 356 4.41 6.61 -3.07
CA GLN A 356 3.86 7.62 -3.99
C GLN A 356 3.68 8.99 -3.33
N ARG A 357 3.31 9.05 -2.05
CA ARG A 357 3.27 10.32 -1.29
C ARG A 357 4.64 11.00 -1.24
N LEU A 358 5.70 10.24 -1.07
CA LEU A 358 7.06 10.78 -1.02
C LEU A 358 7.59 11.15 -2.41
N VAL A 359 7.20 10.43 -3.46
CA VAL A 359 7.43 10.85 -4.87
C VAL A 359 6.73 12.19 -5.15
N ASP A 360 5.51 12.37 -4.63
CA ASP A 360 4.76 13.64 -4.67
C ASP A 360 5.30 14.72 -3.73
N LYS A 361 6.40 14.43 -3.00
CA LYS A 361 7.06 15.34 -2.06
C LYS A 361 6.18 15.79 -0.88
N LYS A 362 5.21 14.95 -0.46
CA LYS A 362 4.47 15.18 0.78
C LYS A 362 5.43 15.21 1.97
N ALA A 363 5.27 16.19 2.87
CA ALA A 363 6.16 16.39 4.02
C ALA A 363 6.19 15.15 4.93
N ALA A 364 7.33 14.89 5.58
CA ALA A 364 7.51 13.73 6.45
C ALA A 364 6.45 13.67 7.57
N ILE A 365 6.14 14.80 8.22
CA ILE A 365 5.13 14.89 9.28
C ILE A 365 3.71 14.50 8.81
N SER A 366 3.42 14.61 7.52
CA SER A 366 2.13 14.24 6.94
C SER A 366 1.96 12.73 6.73
N ASN A 367 2.97 11.94 7.06
CA ASN A 367 3.00 10.49 6.93
C ASN A 367 3.22 9.87 8.31
N ARG A 368 2.17 9.35 8.92
CA ARG A 368 2.15 8.85 10.29
C ARG A 368 1.89 7.35 10.32
N PHE A 369 2.29 6.68 11.40
CA PHE A 369 2.16 5.23 11.53
C PHE A 369 1.62 4.79 12.89
N PHE A 370 0.77 3.77 12.85
CA PHE A 370 0.37 3.03 14.04
C PHE A 370 1.53 2.30 14.68
#